data_AF-F5T0P8-F1
#
_entry.id   AF-F5T0P8-F1
#
_cell.length_a   1.000
_cell.length_b   1.000
_cell.length_c   1.000
_cell.angle_alpha   90.00
_cell.angle_beta   90.00
_cell.angle_gamma   90.00
#
_symmetry.space_group_name_H-M   'P 1'
#
loop_
_entity.id
_entity.type
_entity.pdbx_description
1 polymer ?
#
loop_
_entity_poly.entity_id
_entity_poly.type
_entity_poly.pdbx_seq_one_letter_code
_entity_poly.pdbx_strand_id
1 'polypeptide(L)'
;MKFEHLYKNQEIEVYGEISSINDIRKENYRIHILATTAEPNKRALNSDVICLVPEGSTSASKVFDLNKGQKITVKGLFNSYGMFGLIQLKNCSIENV
;
A
#
# COMPACT_ATOMS: atom_id res chain seq x y z
N MET A 1 -18.80 8.97 -7.14
CA MET A 1 -17.84 8.26 -8.03
C MET A 1 -17.02 7.29 -7.19
N LYS A 2 -16.97 6.00 -7.58
CA LYS A 2 -16.25 4.94 -6.86
C LYS A 2 -14.73 5.13 -7.04
N PHE A 3 -13.96 4.90 -5.98
CA PHE A 3 -12.49 5.04 -5.93
C PHE A 3 -11.79 4.38 -7.12
N GLU A 4 -12.24 3.19 -7.50
CA GLU A 4 -11.73 2.43 -8.64
C GLU A 4 -11.72 3.20 -9.96
N HIS A 5 -12.73 4.04 -10.25
CA HIS A 5 -12.76 4.82 -11.50
C HIS A 5 -11.72 5.95 -11.54
N LEU A 6 -11.24 6.42 -10.38
CA LEU A 6 -10.29 7.52 -10.29
C LEU A 6 -8.84 7.06 -10.41
N TYR A 7 -8.56 5.82 -10.01
CA TYR A 7 -7.19 5.32 -9.82
C TYR A 7 -6.85 4.10 -10.67
N LYS A 8 -7.78 3.60 -11.50
CA LYS A 8 -7.52 2.46 -12.38
C LYS A 8 -6.28 2.69 -13.24
N ASN A 9 -5.33 1.76 -13.17
CA ASN A 9 -4.05 1.78 -13.89
C ASN A 9 -3.17 3.00 -13.57
N GLN A 10 -3.39 3.67 -12.44
CA GLN A 10 -2.53 4.77 -11.99
C GLN A 10 -1.63 4.30 -10.86
N GLU A 11 -0.42 4.83 -10.85
CA GLU A 11 0.40 4.82 -9.65
C GLU A 11 -0.21 5.78 -8.64
N ILE A 12 -0.37 5.32 -7.41
CA ILE A 12 -0.91 6.10 -6.32
C ILE A 12 0.07 6.12 -5.17
N GLU A 13 0.12 7.25 -4.48
CA GLU A 13 0.84 7.38 -3.22
C GLU A 13 -0.17 7.31 -2.07
N VAL A 14 0.11 6.47 -1.09
CA VAL A 14 -0.73 6.24 0.09
C VAL A 14 0.08 6.54 1.34
N TYR A 15 -0.50 7.34 2.22
CA TYR A 15 0.03 7.61 3.54
C TYR A 15 -0.88 7.00 4.62
N GLY A 16 -0.29 6.27 5.55
CA GLY A 16 -1.04 5.60 6.60
C GLY A 16 -0.17 4.89 7.63
N GLU A 17 -0.84 4.22 8.55
CA GLU A 17 -0.20 3.46 9.63
C GLU A 17 -0.18 1.97 9.32
N ILE A 18 0.95 1.31 9.57
CA ILE A 18 1.09 -0.14 9.40
C ILE A 18 0.25 -0.88 10.45
N SER A 19 -0.74 -1.65 10.00
CA SER A 19 -1.55 -2.50 10.89
C SER A 19 -0.98 -3.91 11.04
N SER A 20 -0.38 -4.46 9.98
CA SER A 20 0.35 -5.74 10.01
C SER A 20 1.28 -5.89 8.82
N ILE A 21 2.30 -6.74 8.97
CA ILE A 21 3.24 -7.13 7.91
C ILE A 21 3.21 -8.65 7.84
N ASN A 22 2.94 -9.19 6.67
CA ASN A 22 2.90 -10.62 6.41
C ASN A 22 3.85 -10.96 5.28
N ASP A 23 4.71 -11.96 5.49
CA ASP A 23 5.54 -12.52 4.43
C ASP A 23 4.71 -13.52 3.61
N ILE A 24 4.49 -13.22 2.32
CA ILE A 24 3.96 -14.19 1.37
C ILE A 24 5.15 -14.84 0.67
N ARG A 25 5.62 -15.94 1.26
CA ARG A 25 6.75 -16.73 0.76
C ARG A 25 6.67 -16.91 -0.76
N LYS A 26 7.75 -16.50 -1.44
CA LYS A 26 8.16 -16.73 -2.84
C LYS A 26 7.88 -15.63 -3.87
N GLU A 27 7.14 -14.56 -3.57
CA GLU A 27 6.95 -13.48 -4.58
C GLU A 27 6.86 -12.07 -4.01
N ASN A 28 6.15 -11.83 -2.89
CA ASN A 28 5.90 -10.49 -2.37
C ASN A 28 5.77 -10.44 -0.83
N TYR A 29 6.24 -9.35 -0.22
CA TYR A 29 5.81 -8.97 1.12
C TYR A 29 4.46 -8.27 1.06
N ARG A 30 3.59 -8.58 2.02
CA ARG A 30 2.28 -7.96 2.17
C ARG A 30 2.27 -7.04 3.37
N ILE A 31 2.12 -5.74 3.11
CA ILE A 31 1.98 -4.72 4.16
C ILE A 31 0.51 -4.28 4.19
N HIS A 32 -0.13 -4.41 5.35
CA HIS A 32 -1.46 -3.86 5.59
C HIS A 32 -1.30 -2.46 6.20
N ILE A 33 -1.96 -1.49 5.59
CA ILE A 33 -1.84 -0.08 5.91
C ILE A 33 -3.25 0.48 6.14
N LEU A 34 -3.48 1.07 7.30
CA LEU A 34 -4.64 1.90 7.56
C LEU A 34 -4.41 3.26 6.92
N ALA A 35 -4.90 3.42 5.69
CA ALA A 35 -4.62 4.58 4.88
C ALA A 35 -5.47 5.77 5.32
N THR A 36 -4.80 6.90 5.53
CA THR A 36 -5.45 8.17 5.89
C THR A 36 -5.67 9.01 4.65
N THR A 37 -4.67 9.09 3.76
CA THR A 37 -4.74 9.91 2.54
C THR A 37 -4.15 9.17 1.33
N ALA A 38 -4.66 9.49 0.13
CA ALA A 38 -4.11 9.03 -1.13
C ALA A 38 -3.95 10.17 -2.15
N GLU A 39 -2.78 10.27 -2.78
CA GLU A 39 -2.45 11.15 -3.89
C GLU A 39 -2.55 10.41 -5.25
N PRO A 40 -2.76 11.11 -6.39
CA PRO A 40 -2.71 12.59 -6.57
C PRO A 40 -3.96 13.36 -6.13
N ASN A 41 -5.10 12.71 -5.87
CA ASN A 41 -6.36 13.43 -5.59
C ASN A 41 -6.52 13.90 -4.12
N LYS A 42 -5.46 13.84 -3.29
CA LYS A 42 -5.43 14.20 -1.85
C LYS A 42 -6.69 13.78 -1.09
N ARG A 43 -7.16 12.55 -1.34
CA ARG A 43 -8.44 12.09 -0.82
C ARG A 43 -8.25 11.40 0.51
N ALA A 44 -9.06 11.76 1.50
CA ALA A 44 -9.19 10.96 2.72
C ALA A 44 -9.66 9.55 2.32
N LEU A 45 -8.86 8.54 2.64
CA LEU A 45 -9.10 7.17 2.20
C LEU A 45 -9.85 6.37 3.26
N ASN A 46 -9.49 6.54 4.54
CA ASN A 46 -10.05 5.82 5.69
C ASN A 46 -10.39 4.35 5.36
N SER A 47 -9.45 3.66 4.71
CA SER A 47 -9.65 2.33 4.15
C SER A 47 -8.40 1.49 4.36
N ASP A 48 -8.58 0.17 4.46
CA ASP A 48 -7.47 -0.77 4.46
C ASP A 48 -6.82 -0.84 3.08
N VAL A 49 -5.50 -0.64 3.05
CA VAL A 49 -4.66 -0.77 1.86
C VAL A 49 -3.73 -1.96 2.05
N ILE A 50 -3.74 -2.87 1.08
CA ILE A 50 -2.74 -3.93 0.95
C ILE A 50 -1.69 -3.46 -0.05
N CYS A 51 -0.47 -3.29 0.43
CA CYS A 51 0.68 -3.05 -0.43
C CYS A 51 1.47 -4.34 -0.65
N LEU A 52 1.64 -4.74 -1.91
CA LEU A 52 2.49 -5.87 -2.28
C LEU A 52 3.85 -5.36 -2.74
N VAL A 53 4.86 -5.56 -1.90
CA VAL A 53 6.26 -5.21 -2.17
C VAL A 53 6.97 -6.43 -2.76
N PRO A 54 7.50 -6.36 -4.00
CA PRO A 54 8.20 -7.49 -4.61
C PRO A 54 9.46 -7.87 -3.82
N GLU A 55 9.69 -9.16 -3.61
CA GLU A 55 10.83 -9.65 -2.81
C GLU A 55 12.20 -9.25 -3.40
N GLY A 56 12.29 -9.16 -4.72
CA GLY A 56 13.50 -8.70 -5.43
C GLY A 56 13.65 -7.17 -5.56
N SER A 57 12.76 -6.38 -4.97
CA SER A 57 12.80 -4.91 -5.06
C SER A 57 13.78 -4.30 -4.05
N THR A 58 14.26 -3.08 -4.31
CA THR A 58 15.04 -2.31 -3.33
C THR A 58 14.25 -1.98 -2.05
N SER A 59 12.91 -2.02 -2.11
CA SER A 59 12.05 -1.82 -0.95
C SER A 59 11.91 -3.07 -0.08
N ALA A 60 12.24 -4.26 -0.60
CA ALA A 60 12.17 -5.51 0.16
C ALA A 60 13.04 -5.48 1.41
N SER A 61 14.26 -4.94 1.33
CA SER A 61 15.16 -4.82 2.48
C SER A 61 14.59 -3.92 3.58
N LYS A 62 13.86 -2.85 3.19
CA LYS A 62 13.22 -1.94 4.13
C LYS A 62 12.08 -2.60 4.90
N VAL A 63 11.42 -3.63 4.35
CA VAL A 63 10.30 -4.32 5.00
C VAL A 63 10.70 -4.91 6.35
N PHE A 64 11.94 -5.39 6.47
CA PHE A 64 12.45 -5.98 7.71
C PHE A 64 12.63 -4.98 8.86
N ASP A 65 12.78 -3.69 8.53
CA ASP A 65 12.95 -2.63 9.51
C ASP A 65 11.61 -1.99 9.94
N LEU A 66 10.50 -2.35 9.26
CA LEU A 66 9.19 -1.81 9.53
C LEU A 66 8.51 -2.46 10.73
N ASN A 67 7.81 -1.63 11.51
CA ASN A 67 7.07 -2.09 12.69
C ASN A 67 5.59 -1.74 12.61
N LYS A 68 4.75 -2.57 13.25
CA LYS A 68 3.33 -2.25 13.46
C LYS A 68 3.20 -0.93 14.23
N GLY A 69 2.25 -0.09 13.83
CA GLY A 69 2.01 1.24 14.40
C GLY A 69 2.86 2.36 13.79
N GLN A 70 3.79 2.01 12.89
CA GLN A 70 4.60 2.99 12.20
C GLN A 70 3.83 3.65 11.06
N LYS A 71 4.04 4.96 10.87
CA LYS A 71 3.43 5.70 9.75
C LYS A 71 4.39 5.70 8.57
N ILE A 72 3.90 5.27 7.42
CA ILE A 72 4.72 5.16 6.21
C ILE A 72 4.01 5.82 5.03
N THR A 73 4.81 6.19 4.04
CA THR A 73 4.35 6.51 2.70
C THR A 73 4.76 5.41 1.74
N VAL A 74 3.79 4.86 1.02
CA VAL A 74 4.03 3.86 -0.03
C VAL A 74 3.53 4.38 -1.37
N LYS A 75 4.25 4.04 -2.43
CA LYS A 75 3.77 4.20 -3.80
C LYS A 75 3.52 2.83 -4.39
N GLY A 76 2.49 2.71 -5.22
CA GLY A 76 2.23 1.46 -5.91
C GLY A 76 1.18 1.62 -6.99
N LEU A 77 1.20 0.67 -7.93
CA LEU A 77 0.20 0.62 -8.99
C LEU A 77 -1.11 0.11 -8.42
N PHE A 78 -2.18 0.87 -8.60
CA PHE A 78 -3.53 0.39 -8.26
C PHE A 78 -3.85 -0.88 -9.04
N ASN A 79 -4.14 -1.96 -8.33
CA ASN A 79 -4.47 -3.25 -8.92
C ASN A 79 -5.96 -3.57 -8.84
N SER A 80 -6.55 -3.46 -7.64
CA SER A 80 -7.93 -3.87 -7.43
C SER A 80 -8.58 -3.20 -6.23
N TYR A 81 -9.90 -3.12 -6.28
CA TYR A 81 -10.77 -2.75 -5.16
C TYR A 81 -11.59 -3.97 -4.73
N GLY A 82 -11.43 -4.41 -3.50
CA GLY A 82 -12.08 -5.59 -2.93
C GLY A 82 -13.38 -5.29 -2.19
N MET A 83 -14.01 -6.34 -1.64
CA MET A 83 -15.12 -6.18 -0.69
C MET A 83 -14.66 -5.37 0.53
N PHE A 84 -15.60 -4.62 1.13
CA PHE A 84 -15.38 -3.77 2.31
C PHE A 84 -14.41 -2.61 2.16
N GLY A 85 -14.15 -2.19 0.91
CA GLY A 85 -13.32 -1.01 0.65
C GLY A 85 -11.82 -1.26 0.69
N LEU A 86 -11.41 -2.52 0.72
CA LEU A 86 -10.02 -2.94 0.64
C LEU A 86 -9.40 -2.51 -0.69
N ILE A 87 -8.31 -1.77 -0.65
CA ILE A 87 -7.56 -1.35 -1.84
C ILE A 87 -6.29 -2.18 -1.91
N GLN A 88 -5.97 -2.72 -3.09
CA GLN A 88 -4.73 -3.45 -3.30
C GLN A 88 -3.83 -2.73 -4.29
N LEU A 89 -2.57 -2.55 -3.89
CA LEU A 89 -1.48 -2.02 -4.69
C LEU A 89 -0.47 -3.13 -5.01
N LYS A 90 0.05 -3.10 -6.23
CA LYS A 90 1.13 -3.97 -6.70
C LYS A 90 2.39 -3.15 -6.96
N ASN A 91 3.53 -3.83 -6.97
CA ASN A 91 4.85 -3.24 -7.21
C ASN A 91 5.12 -2.06 -6.26
N CYS A 92 4.81 -2.28 -4.97
CA CYS A 92 4.93 -1.22 -3.99
C CYS A 92 6.39 -0.85 -3.71
N SER A 93 6.65 0.46 -3.62
CA SER A 93 7.86 1.03 -3.04
C SER A 93 7.57 1.70 -1.69
N ILE A 94 8.53 1.60 -0.78
CA ILE A 94 8.49 2.30 0.52
C ILE A 94 9.34 3.57 0.40
N GLU A 95 8.68 4.73 0.43
CA GLU A 95 9.31 6.03 0.19
C GLU A 95 9.84 6.62 1.50
N ASN A 96 8.96 6.81 2.48
CA ASN A 96 9.27 7.39 3.78
C ASN A 96 8.78 6.48 4.92
N VAL A 97 9.58 6.45 5.98
CA VAL A 97 9.54 5.54 7.13
C VAL A 97 9.62 6.35 8.41
#